data_AF-A0A2N2ZGQ9-F1
#
_entry.id   AF-A0A2N2ZGQ9-F1
#
_cell.length_a   1.000
_cell.length_b   1.000
_cell.length_c   1.000
_cell.angle_alpha   90.00
_cell.angle_beta   90.00
_cell.angle_gamma   90.00
#
_symmetry.space_group_name_H-M   'P 1'
#
loop_
_entity.id
_entity.type
_entity.pdbx_description
1 polymer ?
#
loop_
_entity_poly.entity_id
_entity_poly.type
_entity_poly.pdbx_seq_one_letter_code
_entity_poly.pdbx_strand_id
1 'polypeptide(L)'
;MKTKILTTLFVSALLFIAGTLPASAHCDSYDGPTVKDALTALETNNVKLILKWITPEQEKEVIHLFNKTYSLKSGDKEIYAIVEKHFLETLVRLHRETEGAPFTGLKHAGTTKQIIKMSDQAISERNIDAFLAKFNNHIGKVIREKYAKVEMLDKVKNESSEKGREFVKAYVDYTHTIEAIHDIIVPEGGSSVHKH
;
A
#
# COMPACT_ATOMS: atom_id res chain seq x y z
N MET A 1 -4.87 -57.01 -28.62
CA MET A 1 -4.64 -56.68 -27.20
C MET A 1 -5.20 -55.31 -26.90
N LYS A 2 -5.99 -55.19 -25.82
CA LYS A 2 -6.61 -53.96 -25.31
C LYS A 2 -5.58 -53.17 -24.48
N THR A 3 -5.49 -51.84 -24.67
CA THR A 3 -5.39 -50.79 -23.61
C THR A 3 -5.23 -49.41 -24.29
N LYS A 4 -6.25 -48.55 -24.28
CA LYS A 4 -6.63 -47.53 -23.27
C LYS A 4 -5.97 -46.15 -23.50
N ILE A 5 -6.79 -45.24 -24.03
CA ILE A 5 -6.97 -43.81 -23.75
C ILE A 5 -6.06 -43.24 -22.64
N LEU A 6 -5.35 -42.12 -22.93
CA LEU A 6 -5.42 -40.92 -22.09
C LEU A 6 -4.92 -39.67 -22.82
N THR A 7 -5.89 -38.87 -23.27
CA THR A 7 -5.80 -37.43 -23.50
C THR A 7 -5.16 -36.76 -22.28
N THR A 8 -4.11 -35.98 -22.47
CA THR A 8 -3.65 -35.04 -21.43
C THR A 8 -3.56 -33.65 -22.04
N LEU A 9 -4.70 -32.94 -22.01
CA LEU A 9 -4.74 -31.49 -22.11
C LEU A 9 -3.98 -30.94 -20.90
N PHE A 10 -2.82 -30.34 -21.12
CA PHE A 10 -2.19 -29.49 -20.11
C PHE A 10 -2.93 -28.14 -20.10
N VAL A 11 -4.08 -28.10 -19.42
CA VAL A 11 -4.70 -26.84 -19.03
C VAL A 11 -3.82 -26.27 -17.92
N SER A 12 -2.90 -25.39 -18.28
CA SER A 12 -2.26 -24.49 -17.32
C SER A 12 -3.35 -23.58 -16.78
N ALA A 13 -3.97 -23.98 -15.68
CA ALA A 13 -4.77 -23.11 -14.84
C ALA A 13 -3.81 -22.12 -14.16
N LEU A 14 -3.43 -21.07 -14.90
CA LEU A 14 -2.89 -19.87 -14.30
C LEU A 14 -4.00 -19.28 -13.43
N LEU A 15 -3.87 -19.56 -12.13
CA LEU A 15 -4.56 -18.94 -11.03
C LEU A 15 -4.59 -17.42 -11.24
N PHE A 16 -5.75 -16.92 -11.68
CA PHE A 16 -6.17 -15.54 -11.45
C PHE A 16 -6.32 -15.34 -9.94
N ILE A 17 -5.21 -15.14 -9.24
CA ILE A 17 -5.23 -14.44 -7.96
C ILE A 17 -5.17 -12.96 -8.34
N ALA A 18 -6.32 -12.41 -8.72
CA ALA A 18 -6.57 -10.99 -8.57
C ALA A 18 -6.69 -10.72 -7.06
N GLY A 19 -5.56 -10.82 -6.36
CA GLY A 19 -5.44 -10.35 -5.00
C GLY A 19 -5.58 -8.85 -5.07
N THR A 20 -6.68 -8.33 -4.56
CA THR A 20 -6.74 -6.93 -4.15
C THR A 20 -5.60 -6.76 -3.14
N LEU A 21 -4.46 -6.23 -3.60
CA LEU A 21 -3.42 -5.79 -2.69
C LEU A 21 -4.15 -4.93 -1.65
N PRO A 22 -3.94 -5.17 -0.33
CA PRO A 22 -4.63 -4.40 0.69
C PRO A 22 -4.36 -2.92 0.38
N ALA A 23 -5.39 -2.25 -0.14
CA ALA A 23 -5.29 -0.87 -0.56
C ALA A 23 -4.84 -0.11 0.68
N SER A 24 -3.73 0.62 0.52
CA SER A 24 -2.87 1.13 1.56
C SER A 24 -3.64 1.44 2.84
N ALA A 25 -3.30 0.74 3.95
CA ALA A 25 -3.88 0.97 5.28
C ALA A 25 -3.56 2.36 5.88
N HIS A 26 -3.07 3.25 5.02
CA HIS A 26 -2.58 4.55 5.38
C HIS A 26 -3.75 5.54 5.51
N CYS A 27 -4.63 5.62 4.50
CA CYS A 27 -5.75 6.55 4.49
C CYS A 27 -6.89 6.16 5.45
N ASP A 28 -6.92 4.92 5.93
CA ASP A 28 -7.92 4.39 6.88
C ASP A 28 -7.37 4.18 8.30
N SER A 29 -6.24 4.80 8.66
CA SER A 29 -5.62 4.73 9.99
C SER A 29 -5.70 6.04 10.77
N TYR A 30 -5.64 5.97 12.11
CA TYR A 30 -5.58 7.17 12.96
C TYR A 30 -4.35 8.05 12.71
N ASP A 31 -3.23 7.49 12.24
CA ASP A 31 -2.03 8.25 11.85
C ASP A 31 -2.02 8.65 10.36
N GLY A 32 -3.10 8.33 9.65
CA GLY A 32 -3.34 8.62 8.24
C GLY A 32 -3.73 10.07 7.96
N PRO A 33 -3.54 10.54 6.71
CA PRO A 33 -3.77 11.92 6.32
C PRO A 33 -5.26 12.30 6.38
N THR A 34 -6.16 11.39 6.00
CA THR A 34 -7.61 11.60 6.06
C THR A 34 -8.07 11.90 7.49
N VAL A 35 -7.61 11.11 8.47
CA VAL A 35 -7.96 11.32 9.89
C VAL A 35 -7.27 12.56 10.45
N LYS A 36 -6.01 12.82 10.12
CA LYS A 36 -5.30 14.04 10.55
C LYS A 36 -6.02 15.31 10.08
N ASP A 37 -6.48 15.34 8.85
CA ASP A 37 -7.28 16.46 8.33
C ASP A 37 -8.64 16.55 9.03
N ALA A 38 -9.27 15.43 9.35
CA ALA A 38 -10.54 15.39 10.07
C ALA A 38 -10.42 15.96 11.50
N LEU A 39 -9.38 15.56 12.23
CA LEU A 39 -9.08 16.10 13.54
C LEU A 39 -8.77 17.60 13.45
N THR A 40 -7.94 18.01 12.50
CA THR A 40 -7.64 19.44 12.26
C THR A 40 -8.91 20.23 11.92
N ALA A 41 -9.82 19.65 11.12
CA ALA A 41 -11.09 20.27 10.79
C ALA A 41 -11.96 20.46 12.03
N LEU A 42 -12.06 19.46 12.91
CA LEU A 42 -12.80 19.54 14.18
C LEU A 42 -12.12 20.49 15.19
N GLU A 43 -10.80 20.63 15.13
CA GLU A 43 -10.05 21.59 15.92
C GLU A 43 -10.33 23.03 15.51
N THR A 44 -10.34 23.29 14.20
CA THR A 44 -10.42 24.63 13.61
C THR A 44 -11.83 25.04 13.15
N ASN A 45 -12.83 24.17 13.34
CA ASN A 45 -14.19 24.34 12.80
C ASN A 45 -14.21 24.57 11.28
N ASN A 46 -13.36 23.85 10.54
CA ASN A 46 -13.19 24.07 9.10
C ASN A 46 -13.41 22.80 8.30
N VAL A 47 -14.68 22.52 7.98
CA VAL A 47 -15.08 21.35 7.19
C VAL A 47 -14.42 21.28 5.81
N LYS A 48 -13.99 22.41 5.23
CA LYS A 48 -13.38 22.44 3.89
C LYS A 48 -12.08 21.63 3.83
N LEU A 49 -11.40 21.42 4.96
CA LEU A 49 -10.17 20.63 5.00
C LEU A 49 -10.39 19.17 4.60
N ILE A 50 -11.60 18.63 4.75
CA ILE A 50 -11.87 17.20 4.57
C ILE A 50 -12.66 16.86 3.31
N LEU A 51 -13.25 17.85 2.64
CA LEU A 51 -14.06 17.61 1.42
C LEU A 51 -13.22 17.04 0.27
N LYS A 52 -11.90 17.30 0.27
CA LYS A 52 -10.96 16.73 -0.72
C LYS A 52 -10.81 15.21 -0.68
N TRP A 53 -11.28 14.54 0.38
CA TRP A 53 -11.15 13.10 0.56
C TRP A 53 -12.36 12.30 0.06
N ILE A 54 -13.43 12.98 -0.36
CA ILE A 54 -14.73 12.39 -0.69
C ILE A 54 -15.24 12.94 -2.03
N THR A 55 -16.28 12.32 -2.59
CA THR A 55 -16.91 12.85 -3.81
C THR A 55 -17.87 14.01 -3.50
N PRO A 56 -18.18 14.88 -4.48
CA PRO A 56 -19.15 15.97 -4.31
C PRO A 56 -20.52 15.49 -3.79
N GLU A 57 -20.96 14.30 -4.19
CA GLU A 57 -22.25 13.71 -3.79
C GLU A 57 -22.25 13.33 -2.30
N GLN A 58 -21.09 12.96 -1.75
CA GLN A 58 -20.91 12.56 -0.35
C GLN A 58 -20.80 13.78 0.58
N GLU A 59 -20.48 14.97 0.07
CA GLU A 59 -20.21 16.17 0.89
C GLU A 59 -21.37 16.51 1.83
N LYS A 60 -22.62 16.38 1.38
CA LYS A 60 -23.80 16.73 2.19
C LYS A 60 -23.88 15.90 3.48
N GLU A 61 -23.62 14.59 3.39
CA GLU A 61 -23.59 13.67 4.55
C GLU A 61 -22.48 14.07 5.52
N VAL A 62 -21.28 14.28 4.98
CA VAL A 62 -20.09 14.60 5.78
C VAL A 62 -20.19 15.96 6.45
N ILE A 63 -20.69 16.99 5.75
CA ILE A 63 -20.88 18.33 6.32
C ILE A 63 -21.90 18.28 7.47
N HIS A 64 -23.00 17.55 7.28
CA HIS A 64 -24.00 17.39 8.33
C HIS A 64 -23.42 16.72 9.58
N LEU A 65 -22.70 15.61 9.40
CA LEU A 65 -22.11 14.86 10.50
C LEU A 65 -20.97 15.64 11.18
N PHE A 66 -20.16 16.36 10.41
CA PHE A 66 -19.13 17.27 10.92
C PHE A 66 -19.74 18.33 11.84
N ASN A 67 -20.77 19.04 11.39
CA ASN A 67 -21.41 20.10 12.18
C ASN A 67 -22.00 19.56 13.49
N LYS A 68 -22.62 18.37 13.45
CA LYS A 68 -23.15 17.69 14.64
C LYS A 68 -22.05 17.24 15.61
N THR A 69 -20.95 16.72 15.07
CA THR A 69 -19.80 16.30 15.88
C THR A 69 -19.16 17.52 16.55
N TYR A 70 -18.89 18.58 15.79
CA TYR A 70 -18.29 19.80 16.28
C TYR A 70 -19.15 20.49 17.37
N SER A 71 -20.48 20.54 17.22
CA SER A 71 -21.36 21.17 18.21
C SER A 71 -21.35 20.47 19.58
N LEU A 72 -20.98 19.19 19.63
CA LEU A 72 -20.89 18.39 20.85
C LEU A 72 -19.50 18.46 21.52
N LYS A 73 -18.52 19.13 20.92
CA LYS A 73 -17.11 19.15 21.36
C LYS A 73 -16.89 19.64 22.80
N SER A 74 -17.70 20.60 23.25
CA SER A 74 -17.61 21.14 24.62
C SER A 74 -18.46 20.39 25.64
N GLY A 75 -19.11 19.30 25.22
CA GLY A 75 -19.98 18.48 26.07
C GLY A 75 -19.23 17.45 26.90
N ASP A 76 -19.92 16.35 27.22
CA ASP A 76 -19.32 15.21 27.91
C ASP A 76 -18.24 14.55 27.05
N LYS A 77 -17.08 14.25 27.66
CA LYS A 77 -15.91 13.73 26.95
C LYS A 77 -16.08 12.29 26.45
N GLU A 78 -16.77 11.45 27.20
CA GLU A 78 -17.00 10.06 26.81
C GLU A 78 -17.98 10.00 25.64
N ILE A 79 -19.05 10.81 25.70
CA ILE A 79 -19.99 10.97 24.59
C ILE A 79 -19.29 11.57 23.37
N TYR A 80 -18.44 12.59 23.56
CA TYR A 80 -17.71 13.20 22.45
C TYR A 80 -16.81 12.19 21.73
N ALA A 81 -16.07 11.35 22.47
CA ALA A 81 -15.21 10.33 21.88
C ALA A 81 -15.99 9.33 21.00
N ILE A 82 -17.24 9.00 21.37
CA ILE A 82 -18.11 8.12 20.58
C ILE A 82 -18.53 8.79 19.26
N VAL A 83 -18.97 10.05 19.31
CA VAL A 83 -19.42 10.77 18.11
C VAL A 83 -18.26 11.16 17.20
N GLU A 84 -17.10 11.52 17.76
CA GLU A 84 -15.87 11.76 17.02
C GLU A 84 -15.44 10.49 16.29
N LYS A 85 -15.38 9.35 16.99
CA LYS A 85 -15.05 8.07 16.36
C LYS A 85 -16.02 7.72 15.23
N HIS A 86 -17.32 7.86 15.45
CA HIS A 86 -18.32 7.61 14.43
C HIS A 86 -18.15 8.51 13.20
N PHE A 87 -17.82 9.78 13.40
CA PHE A 87 -17.51 10.71 12.32
C PHE A 87 -16.25 10.30 11.54
N LEU A 88 -15.17 9.95 12.25
CA LEU A 88 -13.92 9.48 11.62
C LEU A 88 -14.14 8.20 10.81
N GLU A 89 -14.83 7.22 11.37
CA GLU A 89 -15.18 5.97 10.67
C GLU A 89 -16.03 6.24 9.42
N THR A 90 -16.98 7.17 9.50
CA THR A 90 -17.84 7.54 8.36
C THR A 90 -17.05 8.22 7.26
N LEU A 91 -16.22 9.21 7.59
CA LEU A 91 -15.37 9.89 6.60
C LEU A 91 -14.42 8.90 5.92
N VAL A 92 -13.76 8.04 6.70
CA VAL A 92 -12.85 7.03 6.18
C VAL A 92 -13.60 6.04 5.29
N ARG A 93 -14.77 5.54 5.70
CA ARG A 93 -15.59 4.65 4.87
C ARG A 93 -15.90 5.30 3.51
N LEU A 94 -16.38 6.54 3.50
CA LEU A 94 -16.73 7.26 2.28
C LEU A 94 -15.51 7.50 1.39
N HIS A 95 -14.37 7.85 1.97
CA HIS A 95 -13.10 7.97 1.25
C HIS A 95 -12.69 6.63 0.59
N ARG A 96 -12.79 5.51 1.32
CA ARG A 96 -12.49 4.18 0.78
C ARG A 96 -13.42 3.80 -0.37
N GLU A 97 -14.69 4.18 -0.29
CA GLU A 97 -15.63 4.02 -1.42
C GLU A 97 -15.17 4.81 -2.66
N THR A 98 -14.59 6.00 -2.50
CA THR A 98 -14.03 6.76 -3.65
C THR A 98 -12.84 6.05 -4.31
N GLU A 99 -12.08 5.27 -3.53
CA GLU A 99 -10.97 4.45 -4.01
C GLU A 99 -11.44 3.09 -4.58
N GLY A 100 -12.74 2.81 -4.58
CA GLY A 100 -13.29 1.50 -4.95
C GLY A 100 -12.88 0.38 -3.99
N ALA A 101 -12.49 0.73 -2.76
CA ALA A 101 -11.94 -0.20 -1.78
C ALA A 101 -12.92 -0.45 -0.62
N PRO A 102 -13.00 -1.67 -0.08
CA PRO A 102 -13.88 -1.94 1.06
C PRO A 102 -13.37 -1.26 2.33
N PHE A 103 -14.32 -0.78 3.14
CA PHE A 103 -14.04 -0.35 4.50
C PHE A 103 -13.97 -1.57 5.43
N THR A 104 -12.84 -1.72 6.13
CA THR A 104 -12.59 -2.85 7.04
C THR A 104 -12.34 -2.39 8.48
N GLY A 105 -12.94 -1.25 8.85
CA GLY A 105 -12.74 -0.59 10.14
C GLY A 105 -11.57 0.39 10.12
N LEU A 106 -11.67 1.40 10.99
CA LEU A 106 -10.63 2.39 11.25
C LEU A 106 -9.43 1.74 11.95
N LYS A 107 -8.25 1.80 11.34
CA LYS A 107 -7.03 1.14 11.80
C LYS A 107 -6.36 1.93 12.92
N HIS A 108 -5.75 1.21 13.86
CA HIS A 108 -4.94 1.80 14.92
C HIS A 108 -3.74 2.58 14.35
N ALA A 109 -3.31 3.62 15.06
CA ALA A 109 -2.09 4.30 14.72
C ALA A 109 -0.89 3.33 14.71
N GLY A 110 0.05 3.55 13.78
CA GLY A 110 1.25 2.72 13.67
C GLY A 110 1.13 1.55 12.69
N THR A 111 -0.03 1.31 12.09
CA THR A 111 -0.20 0.25 11.06
C THR A 111 0.30 0.68 9.68
N THR A 112 0.53 1.98 9.47
CA THR A 112 1.10 2.50 8.22
C THR A 112 2.53 1.99 8.00
N LYS A 113 2.82 1.47 6.80
CA LYS A 113 4.17 1.02 6.41
C LYS A 113 5.18 2.18 6.44
N GLN A 114 6.39 1.91 6.92
CA GLN A 114 7.44 2.94 7.06
C GLN A 114 7.75 3.71 5.77
N ILE A 115 7.73 3.02 4.62
CA ILE A 115 8.00 3.68 3.33
C ILE A 115 6.96 4.75 2.99
N ILE A 116 5.69 4.52 3.35
CA ILE A 116 4.61 5.48 3.14
C ILE A 116 4.80 6.68 4.07
N LYS A 117 5.11 6.45 5.35
CA LYS A 117 5.42 7.54 6.30
C LYS A 117 6.56 8.43 5.80
N MET A 118 7.59 7.83 5.22
CA MET A 118 8.72 8.56 4.64
C MET A 118 8.30 9.36 3.40
N SER A 119 7.40 8.83 2.58
CA SER A 119 6.82 9.57 1.45
C SER A 119 5.99 10.77 1.92
N ASP A 120 5.14 10.61 2.93
CA ASP A 120 4.36 11.73 3.48
C ASP A 120 5.24 12.82 4.05
N GLN A 121 6.30 12.42 4.76
CA GLN A 121 7.31 13.34 5.27
C GLN A 121 7.97 14.12 4.13
N ALA A 122 8.35 13.44 3.04
CA ALA A 122 8.94 14.08 1.87
C ALA A 122 8.00 15.11 1.23
N ILE A 123 6.70 14.81 1.16
CA ILE A 123 5.67 15.74 0.66
C ILE A 123 5.54 16.94 1.60
N SER A 124 5.42 16.70 2.91
CA SER A 124 5.26 17.74 3.92
C SER A 124 6.47 18.68 3.99
N GLU A 125 7.68 18.14 3.89
CA GLU A 125 8.93 18.90 3.92
C GLU A 125 9.33 19.44 2.54
N ARG A 126 8.59 19.06 1.48
CA ARG A 126 8.93 19.35 0.07
C ARG A 126 10.35 18.92 -0.30
N ASN A 127 10.79 17.79 0.23
CA ASN A 127 12.15 17.29 0.11
C ASN A 127 12.17 15.86 -0.45
N ILE A 128 11.99 15.77 -1.77
CA ILE A 128 12.04 14.49 -2.47
C ILE A 128 13.44 13.87 -2.46
N ASP A 129 14.49 14.69 -2.47
CA ASP A 129 15.88 14.21 -2.56
C ASP A 129 16.31 13.43 -1.31
N ALA A 130 15.93 13.88 -0.11
CA ALA A 130 16.21 13.16 1.12
C ALA A 130 15.51 11.79 1.17
N PHE A 131 14.29 11.70 0.64
CA PHE A 131 13.57 10.44 0.50
C PHE A 131 14.27 9.51 -0.51
N LEU A 132 14.57 10.02 -1.72
CA LEU A 132 15.23 9.26 -2.77
C LEU A 132 16.59 8.74 -2.33
N ALA A 133 17.38 9.52 -1.60
CA ALA A 133 18.66 9.06 -1.06
C ALA A 133 18.49 7.83 -0.15
N LYS A 134 17.53 7.87 0.79
CA LYS A 134 17.26 6.73 1.68
C LYS A 134 16.71 5.52 0.93
N PHE A 135 15.77 5.75 0.01
CA PHE A 135 15.11 4.69 -0.75
C PHE A 135 16.09 3.98 -1.71
N ASN A 136 16.88 4.75 -2.47
CA ASN A 136 17.89 4.22 -3.38
C ASN A 136 19.00 3.46 -2.62
N ASN A 137 19.41 3.96 -1.45
CA ASN A 137 20.37 3.24 -0.60
C ASN A 137 19.80 1.90 -0.11
N HIS A 138 18.53 1.85 0.26
CA HIS A 138 17.88 0.60 0.67
C HIS A 138 17.80 -0.40 -0.49
N ILE A 139 17.34 0.03 -1.67
CA ILE A 139 17.31 -0.80 -2.88
C ILE A 139 18.72 -1.31 -3.21
N GLY A 140 19.70 -0.41 -3.26
CA GLY A 140 21.09 -0.76 -3.55
C GLY A 140 21.68 -1.74 -2.53
N LYS A 141 21.32 -1.64 -1.24
CA LYS A 141 21.74 -2.61 -0.22
C LYS A 141 21.18 -4.00 -0.52
N VAL A 142 19.87 -4.13 -0.77
CA VAL A 142 19.22 -5.41 -1.06
C VAL A 142 19.82 -6.07 -2.31
N ILE A 143 20.04 -5.29 -3.37
CA ILE A 143 20.66 -5.76 -4.61
C ILE A 143 22.09 -6.27 -4.37
N ARG A 144 22.91 -5.50 -3.66
CA ARG A 144 24.31 -5.89 -3.34
C ARG A 144 24.37 -7.16 -2.49
N GLU A 145 23.50 -7.32 -1.51
CA GLU A 145 23.45 -8.53 -0.66
C GLU A 145 23.12 -9.78 -1.49
N LYS A 146 22.13 -9.68 -2.38
CA LYS A 146 21.78 -10.78 -3.30
C LYS A 146 22.91 -11.09 -4.28
N TYR A 147 23.53 -10.07 -4.86
CA TYR A 147 24.66 -10.23 -5.77
C TYR A 147 25.88 -10.89 -5.10
N ALA A 148 26.24 -10.43 -3.90
CA ALA A 148 27.37 -11.01 -3.14
C ALA A 148 27.16 -12.51 -2.86
N LYS A 149 25.91 -12.93 -2.62
CA LYS A 149 25.57 -14.34 -2.48
C LYS A 149 25.77 -15.13 -3.77
N VAL A 150 25.38 -14.57 -4.92
CA VAL A 150 25.64 -15.17 -6.23
C VAL A 150 27.14 -15.31 -6.47
N GLU A 151 27.92 -14.25 -6.25
CA GLU A 151 29.37 -14.24 -6.44
C GLU A 151 30.08 -15.27 -5.55
N MET A 152 29.67 -15.40 -4.29
CA MET A 152 30.23 -16.40 -3.37
C MET A 152 29.98 -17.82 -3.85
N LEU A 153 28.75 -18.13 -4.28
CA LEU A 153 28.35 -19.49 -4.70
C LEU A 153 28.87 -19.83 -6.10
N ASP A 154 29.10 -18.83 -6.96
CA ASP A 154 29.62 -19.00 -8.31
C ASP A 154 30.99 -19.72 -8.30
N LYS A 155 31.81 -19.45 -7.28
CA LYS A 155 33.15 -20.02 -7.09
C LYS A 155 33.12 -21.54 -6.88
N VAL A 156 32.04 -22.09 -6.33
CA VAL A 156 31.93 -23.50 -5.92
C VAL A 156 30.84 -24.26 -6.69
N LYS A 157 30.13 -23.60 -7.62
CA LYS A 157 28.93 -24.15 -8.27
C LYS A 157 29.14 -25.46 -9.03
N ASN A 158 30.38 -25.75 -9.45
CA ASN A 158 30.73 -26.93 -10.23
C ASN A 158 31.35 -28.08 -9.40
N GLU A 159 31.51 -27.90 -8.08
CA GLU A 159 32.11 -28.92 -7.21
C GLU A 159 31.18 -30.12 -6.96
N SER A 160 29.86 -29.88 -6.98
CA SER A 160 28.83 -30.92 -6.84
C SER A 160 27.48 -30.43 -7.34
N SER A 161 26.55 -31.35 -7.57
CA SER A 161 25.19 -31.01 -8.00
C SER A 161 24.44 -30.17 -6.95
N GLU A 162 24.72 -30.41 -5.68
CA GLU A 162 24.17 -29.72 -4.51
C GLU A 162 24.61 -28.26 -4.52
N LYS A 163 25.91 -28.00 -4.69
CA LYS A 163 26.46 -26.64 -4.80
C LYS A 163 25.97 -25.91 -6.05
N GLY A 164 25.83 -26.62 -7.16
CA GLY A 164 25.18 -26.07 -8.36
C GLY A 164 23.75 -25.60 -8.10
N ARG A 165 22.94 -26.38 -7.38
CA ARG A 165 21.56 -26.00 -7.02
C ARG A 165 21.50 -24.81 -6.06
N GLU A 166 22.43 -24.71 -5.11
CA GLU A 166 22.56 -23.53 -4.24
C GLU A 166 22.83 -22.26 -5.05
N PHE A 167 23.78 -22.33 -6.00
CA PHE A 167 24.08 -21.23 -6.91
C PHE A 167 22.85 -20.84 -7.76
N VAL A 168 22.20 -21.80 -8.41
CA VAL A 168 21.02 -21.53 -9.25
C VAL A 168 19.91 -20.84 -8.45
N LYS A 169 19.66 -21.27 -7.20
CA LYS A 169 18.68 -20.62 -6.33
C LYS A 169 19.03 -19.16 -6.05
N ALA A 170 20.30 -18.86 -5.77
CA ALA A 170 20.75 -17.48 -5.53
C ALA A 170 20.70 -16.64 -6.81
N TYR A 171 21.11 -17.22 -7.94
CA TYR A 171 21.07 -16.57 -9.26
C TYR A 171 19.64 -16.15 -9.62
N VAL A 172 18.69 -17.08 -9.54
CA VAL A 172 17.27 -16.81 -9.86
C VAL A 172 16.67 -15.77 -8.91
N ASP A 173 16.95 -15.86 -7.61
CA ASP A 173 16.47 -14.87 -6.63
C ASP A 173 17.02 -13.46 -6.92
N TYR A 174 18.30 -13.35 -7.30
CA TYR A 174 18.90 -12.08 -7.71
C TYR A 174 18.28 -11.55 -9.00
N THR A 175 18.25 -12.35 -10.08
CA THR A 175 17.77 -11.88 -11.39
C THR A 175 16.29 -11.52 -11.38
N HIS A 176 15.43 -12.32 -10.75
CA HIS A 176 14.00 -12.00 -10.60
C HIS A 176 13.79 -10.74 -9.76
N THR A 177 14.64 -10.46 -8.77
CA THR A 177 14.56 -9.20 -8.01
C THR A 177 14.85 -8.00 -8.92
N ILE A 178 15.87 -8.09 -9.79
CA ILE A 178 16.21 -7.02 -10.73
C ILE A 178 15.11 -6.82 -11.78
N GLU A 179 14.62 -7.90 -12.37
CA GLU A 179 13.50 -7.90 -13.32
C GLU A 179 12.26 -7.25 -12.71
N ALA A 180 11.83 -7.69 -11.51
CA ALA A 180 10.67 -7.11 -10.84
C ALA A 180 10.84 -5.60 -10.54
N ILE A 181 12.04 -5.15 -10.16
CA ILE A 181 12.32 -3.72 -9.97
C ILE A 181 12.25 -2.98 -11.31
N HIS A 182 12.86 -3.54 -12.37
CA HIS A 182 12.84 -2.95 -13.71
C HIS A 182 11.41 -2.78 -14.22
N ASP A 183 10.59 -3.83 -14.15
CA ASP A 183 9.23 -3.83 -14.71
C ASP A 183 8.29 -2.87 -13.98
N ILE A 184 8.51 -2.65 -12.68
CA ILE A 184 7.77 -1.64 -11.91
C ILE A 184 8.14 -0.21 -12.36
N ILE A 185 9.40 0.04 -12.74
CA ILE A 185 9.91 1.37 -13.08
C ILE A 185 9.74 1.68 -14.57
N VAL A 186 9.95 0.70 -15.44
CA VAL A 186 9.87 0.77 -16.90
C VAL A 186 8.97 -0.37 -17.37
N PRO A 187 7.64 -0.21 -17.29
CA PRO A 187 6.72 -1.25 -17.73
C PRO A 187 6.93 -1.54 -19.22
N GLU A 188 7.25 -2.78 -19.58
CA GLU A 188 7.27 -3.17 -20.99
C GLU A 188 5.86 -3.04 -21.58
N GLY A 189 5.70 -2.12 -22.54
CA GLY A 189 4.42 -1.79 -23.15
C GLY A 189 3.69 -0.68 -22.40
N GLY A 190 3.98 0.58 -22.75
CA GLY A 190 3.17 1.72 -22.35
C GLY A 190 1.73 1.55 -22.81
N SER A 191 0.84 1.17 -21.90
CA SER A 191 -0.60 1.49 -21.86
C SER A 191 -1.28 0.66 -20.76
N SER A 192 -1.37 1.22 -19.56
CA SER A 192 -2.53 0.96 -18.70
C SER A 192 -3.01 2.26 -18.09
N VAL A 193 -3.93 2.85 -18.85
CA VAL A 193 -5.07 3.66 -18.42
C VAL A 193 -5.29 3.63 -16.90
N HIS A 194 -4.87 4.67 -16.21
CA HIS A 194 -5.63 5.19 -15.07
C HIS A 194 -6.50 6.34 -15.60
N LYS A 195 -7.66 5.98 -16.17
CA LYS A 195 -8.80 6.87 -16.19
C LYS A 195 -9.56 6.61 -14.89
N HIS A 196 -9.44 7.53 -13.96
CA HIS A 196 -10.48 7.82 -12.97
C HIS A 196 -10.81 9.29 -13.12
#